data_AF-A0A2N6BIN3-F1
#
_entry.id   AF-A0A2N6BIN3-F1
#
_cell.length_a   1.000
_cell.length_b   1.000
_cell.length_c   1.000
_cell.angle_alpha   90.00
_cell.angle_beta   90.00
_cell.angle_gamma   90.00
#
_symmetry.space_group_name_H-M   'P 1'
#
loop_
_entity.id
_entity.type
_entity.pdbx_description
1 polymer ?
#
loop_
_entity_poly.entity_id
_entity_poly.type
_entity_poly.pdbx_seq_one_letter_code
_entity_poly.pdbx_strand_id
1 'polypeptide(L)'
;RVKRYIAKYTINPAIAHGMSAHIGSVTKGKLADLVLWSPAFFGVKPDLVLKMGTIAAAQMGDPNASIPTPQPVHTRPMFGAFGRSLTESSVTFVSEAGLAAGLGGSLGLTRPLLAVSNTRGGISKADMALNSAVPEIEVDPETYEVRADGELLTCEPAEELAMAQRYFLY
;
A
#
# COMPACT_ATOMS: atom_id res chain seq x y z
N ARG A 1 -15.32 1.40 -10.84
CA ARG A 1 -14.80 2.42 -9.91
C ARG A 1 -13.87 1.82 -8.84
N VAL A 2 -14.34 0.92 -7.96
CA VAL A 2 -13.53 0.32 -6.87
C VAL A 2 -12.18 -0.22 -7.33
N LYS A 3 -12.15 -1.09 -8.36
CA LYS A 3 -10.90 -1.64 -8.93
C LYS A 3 -9.92 -0.55 -9.41
N ARG A 4 -10.42 0.56 -9.97
CA ARG A 4 -9.60 1.68 -10.42
C ARG A 4 -8.91 2.37 -9.23
N TYR A 5 -9.61 2.54 -8.12
CA TYR A 5 -9.09 3.24 -6.93
C TYR A 5 -8.15 2.36 -6.10
N ILE A 6 -8.46 1.08 -5.90
CA ILE A 6 -7.56 0.16 -5.17
C ILE A 6 -6.22 0.02 -5.89
N ALA A 7 -6.21 0.06 -7.22
CA ALA A 7 -4.98 0.02 -8.01
C ALA A 7 -4.04 1.21 -7.73
N LYS A 8 -4.58 2.37 -7.34
CA LYS A 8 -3.81 3.61 -7.12
C LYS A 8 -2.81 3.50 -5.97
N TYR A 9 -3.11 2.70 -4.95
CA TYR A 9 -2.25 2.52 -3.77
C TYR A 9 -1.72 1.09 -3.61
N THR A 10 -2.01 0.19 -4.55
CA THR A 10 -1.53 -1.21 -4.51
C THR A 10 -0.61 -1.51 -5.69
N ILE A 11 -1.17 -1.87 -6.85
CA ILE A 11 -0.37 -2.37 -7.97
C ILE A 11 0.36 -1.26 -8.74
N ASN A 12 -0.21 -0.08 -8.91
CA ASN A 12 0.41 0.98 -9.71
C ASN A 12 1.69 1.54 -9.08
N PRO A 13 1.75 1.82 -7.76
CA PRO A 13 3.02 2.15 -7.11
C PRO A 13 4.05 1.02 -7.23
N ALA A 14 3.62 -0.25 -7.10
CA ALA A 14 4.52 -1.38 -7.25
C ALA A 14 5.09 -1.50 -8.68
N ILE A 15 4.29 -1.20 -9.72
CA ILE A 15 4.77 -1.14 -11.11
C ILE A 15 5.76 0.00 -11.26
N ALA A 16 5.39 1.22 -10.85
CA ALA A 16 6.21 2.43 -11.01
C ALA A 16 7.60 2.29 -10.36
N HIS A 17 7.67 1.61 -9.20
CA HIS A 17 8.92 1.40 -8.47
C HIS A 17 9.61 0.05 -8.75
N GLY A 18 9.13 -0.74 -9.71
CA GLY A 18 9.80 -1.98 -10.10
C GLY A 18 9.70 -3.12 -9.09
N MET A 19 8.63 -3.12 -8.27
CA MET A 19 8.36 -4.09 -7.20
C MET A 19 7.16 -5.00 -7.52
N SER A 20 6.54 -4.83 -8.68
CA SER A 20 5.27 -5.49 -9.06
C SER A 20 5.37 -7.01 -9.19
N ALA A 21 6.57 -7.57 -9.35
CA ALA A 21 6.79 -9.02 -9.29
C ALA A 21 6.56 -9.60 -7.89
N HIS A 22 6.75 -8.79 -6.84
CA HIS A 22 6.76 -9.25 -5.46
C HIS A 22 5.52 -8.83 -4.66
N ILE A 23 4.98 -7.62 -4.90
CA ILE A 23 3.91 -7.02 -4.10
C ILE A 23 2.84 -6.34 -4.97
N GLY A 24 1.84 -5.72 -4.32
CA GLY A 24 0.86 -4.83 -4.95
C GLY A 24 -0.41 -5.52 -5.46
N SER A 25 -0.54 -6.85 -5.40
CA SER A 25 -1.79 -7.55 -5.71
C SER A 25 -1.88 -8.90 -5.02
N VAL A 26 -3.11 -9.40 -4.83
CA VAL A 26 -3.36 -10.76 -4.36
C VAL A 26 -3.25 -11.71 -5.55
N THR A 27 -2.07 -12.26 -5.78
CA THR A 27 -1.76 -13.12 -6.93
C THR A 27 -0.75 -14.19 -6.52
N LYS A 28 -0.90 -15.42 -7.04
CA LYS A 28 0.03 -16.51 -6.73
C LYS A 28 1.47 -16.11 -7.10
N GLY A 29 2.43 -16.49 -6.26
CA GLY A 29 3.85 -16.17 -6.43
C GLY A 29 4.30 -14.86 -5.78
N LYS A 30 3.38 -13.98 -5.38
CA LYS A 30 3.70 -12.75 -4.64
C LYS A 30 3.85 -13.00 -3.14
N LEU A 31 4.51 -12.07 -2.46
CA LEU A 31 4.58 -12.05 -1.00
C LEU A 31 3.16 -11.97 -0.41
N ALA A 32 2.90 -12.74 0.65
CA ALA A 32 1.64 -12.74 1.38
C ALA A 32 1.52 -11.51 2.30
N ASP A 33 1.60 -10.32 1.69
CA ASP A 33 1.36 -9.03 2.32
C ASP A 33 -0.12 -8.68 2.14
N LEU A 34 -0.92 -8.95 3.16
CA LEU A 34 -2.39 -8.94 3.09
C LEU A 34 -2.97 -8.14 4.25
N VAL A 35 -4.13 -7.52 4.02
CA VAL A 35 -4.88 -6.80 5.06
C VAL A 35 -6.30 -7.34 5.08
N LEU A 36 -6.77 -7.71 6.27
CA LEU A 36 -8.12 -8.21 6.49
C LEU A 36 -8.99 -7.08 7.04
N TRP A 37 -10.22 -7.04 6.54
CA TRP A 37 -11.18 -6.00 6.83
C TRP A 37 -12.55 -6.60 7.09
N SER A 38 -13.16 -6.20 8.19
CA SER A 38 -14.60 -6.23 8.36
C SER A 38 -15.23 -5.20 7.42
N PRO A 39 -16.23 -5.56 6.59
CA PRO A 39 -16.79 -4.64 5.58
C PRO A 39 -17.23 -3.28 6.12
N ALA A 40 -17.73 -3.22 7.36
CA ALA A 40 -18.15 -1.98 8.01
C ALA A 40 -17.02 -0.98 8.29
N PHE A 41 -15.76 -1.44 8.30
CA PHE A 41 -14.56 -0.65 8.59
C PHE A 41 -13.59 -0.56 7.40
N PHE A 42 -13.99 -1.07 6.22
CA PHE A 42 -13.14 -1.10 5.04
C PHE A 42 -12.65 0.31 4.67
N GLY A 43 -11.33 0.45 4.50
CA GLY A 43 -10.68 1.72 4.18
C GLY A 43 -10.37 2.62 5.39
N VAL A 44 -10.74 2.20 6.61
CA VAL A 44 -10.58 3.01 7.83
C VAL A 44 -9.73 2.32 8.89
N LYS A 45 -10.21 1.21 9.45
CA LYS A 45 -9.54 0.45 10.52
C LYS A 45 -9.52 -1.04 10.18
N PRO A 46 -8.37 -1.62 9.82
CA PRO A 46 -8.28 -3.05 9.50
C PRO A 46 -8.35 -3.91 10.76
N ASP A 47 -8.76 -5.16 10.58
CA ASP A 47 -8.81 -6.16 11.66
C ASP A 47 -7.40 -6.69 11.97
N LEU A 48 -6.65 -7.05 10.92
CA LEU A 48 -5.25 -7.44 11.03
C LEU A 48 -4.47 -7.24 9.72
N VAL A 49 -3.15 -7.15 9.85
CA VAL A 49 -2.17 -6.98 8.77
C VAL A 49 -1.20 -8.16 8.79
N LEU A 50 -1.10 -8.88 7.68
CA LEU A 50 -0.08 -9.89 7.44
C LEU A 50 1.06 -9.30 6.62
N LYS A 51 2.28 -9.66 7.02
CA LYS A 51 3.50 -9.40 6.26
C LYS A 51 4.18 -10.74 6.01
N MET A 52 4.37 -11.10 4.73
CA MET A 52 4.91 -12.40 4.29
C MET A 52 4.25 -13.61 4.97
N GLY A 53 2.94 -13.54 5.23
CA GLY A 53 2.19 -14.61 5.87
C GLY A 53 2.19 -14.60 7.40
N THR A 54 2.95 -13.71 8.04
CA THR A 54 2.99 -13.55 9.50
C THR A 54 2.15 -12.34 9.92
N ILE A 55 1.37 -12.45 11.00
CA ILE A 55 0.59 -11.31 11.53
C ILE A 55 1.55 -10.30 12.15
N ALA A 56 1.60 -9.09 11.56
CA ALA A 56 2.44 -7.99 12.01
C ALA A 56 1.70 -7.05 12.97
N ALA A 57 0.39 -6.85 12.77
CA ALA A 57 -0.46 -6.04 13.63
C ALA A 57 -1.91 -6.55 13.59
N ALA A 58 -2.65 -6.37 14.69
CA ALA A 58 -4.06 -6.71 14.78
C ALA A 58 -4.80 -5.82 15.78
N GLN A 59 -6.13 -5.70 15.65
CA GLN A 59 -7.00 -5.17 16.70
C GLN A 59 -7.02 -6.16 17.86
N MET A 60 -6.63 -5.71 19.06
CA MET A 60 -6.53 -6.56 20.22
C MET A 60 -6.98 -5.84 21.48
N GLY A 61 -7.83 -6.51 22.25
CA GLY A 61 -8.37 -6.08 23.53
C GLY A 61 -7.36 -6.10 24.68
N ASP A 62 -7.86 -6.12 25.91
CA ASP A 62 -7.05 -6.24 27.11
C ASP A 62 -6.30 -7.59 27.15
N PRO A 63 -4.95 -7.59 27.21
CA PRO A 63 -4.16 -8.82 27.31
C PRO A 63 -4.43 -9.69 28.55
N ASN A 64 -4.99 -9.12 29.63
CA ASN A 64 -5.32 -9.86 30.84
C ASN A 64 -6.75 -10.44 30.83
N ALA A 65 -7.53 -10.17 29.78
CA ALA A 65 -8.89 -10.67 29.69
C ALA A 65 -8.96 -12.15 29.31
N SER A 66 -10.13 -12.77 29.54
CA SER A 66 -10.34 -14.21 29.28
C SER A 66 -10.39 -14.58 27.79
N ILE A 67 -10.61 -13.61 26.91
CA ILE A 67 -10.71 -13.73 25.46
C ILE A 67 -10.13 -12.45 24.82
N PRO A 68 -9.82 -12.40 23.50
CA PRO A 68 -9.09 -11.27 22.90
C PRO A 68 -9.93 -10.01 22.57
N THR A 69 -11.25 -10.05 22.75
CA THR A 69 -12.20 -8.99 22.39
C THR A 69 -12.61 -7.99 23.50
N PRO A 70 -12.40 -8.24 24.81
CA PRO A 70 -12.74 -7.28 25.87
C PRO A 70 -11.96 -5.98 25.74
N GLN A 71 -12.64 -4.88 26.05
CA GLN A 71 -12.10 -3.53 25.91
C GLN A 71 -10.96 -3.26 26.91
N PRO A 72 -10.00 -2.36 26.57
CA PRO A 72 -9.96 -1.52 25.37
C PRO A 72 -9.31 -2.21 24.16
N VAL A 73 -10.01 -2.19 23.03
CA VAL A 73 -9.52 -2.70 21.75
C VAL A 73 -8.83 -1.59 20.96
N HIS A 74 -7.58 -1.82 20.60
CA HIS A 74 -6.84 -0.96 19.68
C HIS A 74 -5.83 -1.77 18.87
N THR A 75 -5.25 -1.17 17.84
CA THR A 75 -4.19 -1.82 17.05
C THR A 75 -2.97 -2.04 17.93
N ARG A 76 -2.47 -3.28 17.95
CA ARG A 76 -1.26 -3.67 18.66
C ARG A 76 -0.28 -4.38 17.71
N PRO A 77 1.04 -4.21 17.91
CA PRO A 77 2.04 -5.04 17.24
C PRO A 77 1.87 -6.50 17.65
N MET A 78 1.97 -7.41 16.67
CA MET A 78 1.87 -8.86 16.85
C MET A 78 3.25 -9.50 16.66
N PHE A 79 3.34 -10.83 16.78
CA PHE A 79 4.63 -11.54 16.71
C PHE A 79 5.46 -11.25 15.46
N GLY A 80 4.84 -10.91 14.32
CA GLY A 80 5.54 -10.46 13.11
C GLY A 80 6.32 -9.15 13.24
N ALA A 81 6.07 -8.36 14.29
CA ALA A 81 6.76 -7.11 14.56
C ALA A 81 7.99 -7.26 15.48
N PHE A 82 8.28 -8.47 15.98
CA PHE A 82 9.28 -8.67 17.03
C PHE A 82 10.38 -9.67 16.64
N GLY A 83 11.55 -9.50 17.27
CA GLY A 83 12.69 -10.41 17.17
C GLY A 83 13.08 -10.72 15.72
N ARG A 84 13.42 -12.00 15.47
CA ARG A 84 13.74 -12.47 14.12
C ARG A 84 12.52 -12.52 13.20
N SER A 85 11.30 -12.62 13.75
CA SER A 85 10.11 -12.63 12.92
C SER A 85 9.97 -11.34 12.12
N LEU A 86 10.34 -10.20 12.71
CA LEU A 86 10.42 -8.90 12.02
C LEU A 86 11.35 -8.92 10.80
N THR A 87 12.51 -9.60 10.92
CA THR A 87 13.49 -9.63 9.85
C THR A 87 13.16 -10.64 8.76
N GLU A 88 12.69 -11.83 9.15
CA GLU A 88 12.36 -12.92 8.22
C GLU A 88 11.02 -12.68 7.51
N SER A 89 10.09 -11.94 8.13
CA SER A 89 8.80 -11.59 7.54
C SER A 89 8.83 -10.28 6.76
N SER A 90 10.01 -9.71 6.47
CA SER A 90 10.15 -8.44 5.75
C SER A 90 11.21 -8.53 4.66
N VAL A 91 11.15 -7.62 3.69
CA VAL A 91 12.16 -7.48 2.65
C VAL A 91 12.62 -6.03 2.57
N THR A 92 13.86 -5.83 2.14
CA THR A 92 14.38 -4.51 1.78
C THR A 92 14.60 -4.48 0.27
N PHE A 93 13.92 -3.57 -0.43
CA PHE A 93 14.14 -3.38 -1.86
C PHE A 93 15.39 -2.54 -2.10
N VAL A 94 16.26 -3.00 -3.00
CA VAL A 94 17.53 -2.38 -3.37
C VAL A 94 17.69 -2.36 -4.89
N SER A 95 18.68 -1.63 -5.41
CA SER A 95 19.02 -1.72 -6.84
C SER A 95 19.61 -3.09 -7.18
N GLU A 96 19.40 -3.55 -8.41
CA GLU A 96 20.00 -4.79 -8.91
C GLU A 96 21.54 -4.79 -8.78
N ALA A 97 22.17 -3.67 -9.13
CA ALA A 97 23.61 -3.50 -8.98
C ALA A 97 24.06 -3.59 -7.51
N GLY A 98 23.31 -3.01 -6.57
CA GLY A 98 23.61 -3.11 -5.14
C GLY A 98 23.50 -4.54 -4.62
N LEU A 99 22.45 -5.26 -5.04
CA LEU A 99 22.30 -6.67 -4.69
C LEU A 99 23.45 -7.52 -5.23
N ALA A 100 23.82 -7.33 -6.50
CA ALA A 100 24.94 -8.02 -7.14
C ALA A 100 26.30 -7.70 -6.51
N ALA A 101 26.48 -6.48 -6.01
CA ALA A 101 27.69 -6.06 -5.29
C ALA A 101 27.79 -6.61 -3.85
N GLY A 102 26.84 -7.47 -3.41
CA GLY A 102 26.89 -8.06 -2.08
C GLY A 102 26.54 -7.08 -0.95
N LEU A 103 25.70 -6.07 -1.24
CA LEU A 103 25.32 -5.02 -0.29
C LEU A 103 24.89 -5.56 1.08
N GLY A 104 24.13 -6.66 1.08
CA GLY A 104 23.65 -7.30 2.30
C GLY A 104 24.79 -7.72 3.24
N GLY A 105 25.84 -8.34 2.70
CA GLY A 105 27.02 -8.71 3.47
C GLY A 105 27.82 -7.48 3.92
N SER A 106 28.05 -6.52 3.02
CA SER A 106 28.83 -5.32 3.32
C SER A 106 28.25 -4.45 4.45
N LEU A 107 26.93 -4.44 4.58
CA LEU A 107 26.20 -3.66 5.59
C LEU A 107 25.71 -4.50 6.78
N GLY A 108 26.00 -5.81 6.80
CA GLY A 108 25.53 -6.71 7.86
C GLY A 108 24.01 -6.83 7.94
N LEU A 109 23.30 -6.71 6.80
CA LEU A 109 21.85 -6.76 6.75
C LEU A 109 21.36 -8.20 6.90
N THR A 110 20.41 -8.40 7.82
CA THR A 110 19.79 -9.69 8.08
C THR A 110 18.44 -9.85 7.39
N ARG A 111 17.81 -8.75 6.94
CA ARG A 111 16.58 -8.78 6.16
C ARG A 111 16.87 -9.24 4.73
N PRO A 112 16.06 -10.14 4.15
CA PRO A 112 16.13 -10.49 2.74
C PRO A 112 16.11 -9.24 1.85
N LEU A 113 17.02 -9.19 0.88
CA LEU A 113 17.11 -8.12 -0.11
C LEU A 113 16.46 -8.57 -1.41
N LEU A 114 15.64 -7.71 -2.01
CA LEU A 114 15.05 -7.91 -3.34
C LEU A 114 15.46 -6.77 -4.27
N ALA A 115 15.82 -7.11 -5.50
CA ALA A 115 16.15 -6.09 -6.50
C ALA A 115 14.87 -5.48 -7.09
N VAL A 116 14.83 -4.16 -7.20
CA VAL A 116 13.86 -3.49 -8.08
C VAL A 116 14.26 -3.70 -9.53
N SER A 117 13.27 -3.81 -10.42
CA SER A 117 13.51 -4.05 -11.86
C SER A 117 12.54 -3.31 -12.76
N ASN A 118 12.84 -3.22 -14.05
CA ASN A 118 11.98 -2.66 -15.09
C ASN A 118 11.52 -1.19 -14.88
N THR A 119 12.20 -0.39 -14.07
CA THR A 119 11.79 1.02 -13.84
C THR A 119 12.01 1.94 -15.05
N ARG A 120 12.79 1.49 -16.04
CA ARG A 120 13.06 2.21 -17.31
C ARG A 120 12.91 1.33 -18.55
N GLY A 121 12.46 0.08 -18.40
CA GLY A 121 12.40 -0.91 -19.49
C GLY A 121 11.23 -0.73 -20.45
N GLY A 122 10.60 0.46 -20.48
CA GLY A 122 9.42 0.75 -21.30
C GLY A 122 8.14 1.04 -20.52
N ILE A 123 8.19 1.14 -19.18
CA ILE A 123 7.02 1.54 -18.39
C ILE A 123 6.57 2.95 -18.80
N SER A 124 5.27 3.07 -19.05
CA SER A 124 4.57 4.28 -19.47
C SER A 124 3.26 4.43 -18.70
N LYS A 125 2.48 5.47 -19.04
CA LYS A 125 1.12 5.63 -18.49
C LYS A 125 0.20 4.47 -18.90
N ALA A 126 0.44 3.82 -20.04
CA ALA A 126 -0.36 2.69 -20.51
C ALA A 126 -0.28 1.47 -19.56
N ASP A 127 0.83 1.32 -18.85
CA ASP A 127 1.08 0.22 -17.91
C ASP A 127 0.39 0.41 -16.55
N MET A 128 -0.16 1.60 -16.28
CA MET A 128 -0.88 1.88 -15.04
C MET A 128 -2.25 1.20 -15.06
N ALA A 129 -2.36 0.08 -14.34
CA ALA A 129 -3.57 -0.73 -14.27
C ALA A 129 -4.81 0.12 -13.97
N LEU A 130 -5.77 0.06 -14.90
CA LEU A 130 -7.07 0.75 -14.84
C LEU A 130 -7.00 2.29 -14.76
N ASN A 131 -5.81 2.87 -14.94
CA ASN A 131 -5.51 4.29 -14.77
C ASN A 131 -4.57 4.77 -15.89
N SER A 132 -4.82 4.36 -17.14
CA SER A 132 -3.97 4.63 -18.29
C SER A 132 -4.37 5.84 -19.14
N ALA A 133 -5.33 6.65 -18.68
CA ALA A 133 -5.80 7.82 -19.43
C ALA A 133 -4.69 8.87 -19.60
N VAL A 134 -4.62 9.43 -20.82
CA VAL A 134 -3.72 10.50 -21.26
C VAL A 134 -4.53 11.53 -22.06
N PRO A 135 -5.43 12.28 -21.41
CA PRO A 135 -6.14 13.36 -22.07
C PRO A 135 -5.20 14.53 -22.38
N GLU A 136 -5.57 15.36 -23.35
CA GLU A 136 -4.93 16.66 -23.54
C GLU A 136 -5.37 17.58 -22.39
N ILE A 137 -4.41 18.02 -21.57
CA ILE A 137 -4.66 18.90 -20.43
C ILE A 137 -4.29 20.32 -20.82
N GLU A 138 -5.26 21.22 -20.73
CA GLU A 138 -5.08 22.66 -20.92
C GLU A 138 -5.33 23.38 -19.61
N VAL A 139 -4.53 24.41 -19.32
CA VAL A 139 -4.70 25.27 -18.15
C VAL A 139 -4.67 26.72 -18.61
N ASP A 140 -5.74 27.44 -18.32
CA ASP A 140 -5.80 28.87 -18.60
C ASP A 140 -4.84 29.64 -17.66
N PRO A 141 -3.93 30.48 -18.18
CA PRO A 141 -2.89 31.13 -17.38
C PRO A 141 -3.39 32.28 -16.50
N GLU A 142 -4.60 32.80 -16.75
CA GLU A 142 -5.17 33.93 -16.01
C GLU A 142 -6.22 33.46 -14.98
N THR A 143 -7.06 32.50 -15.35
CA THR A 143 -8.18 32.01 -14.55
C THR A 143 -7.88 30.69 -13.83
N TYR A 144 -6.86 29.96 -14.25
CA TYR A 144 -6.50 28.62 -13.79
C TYR A 144 -7.59 27.56 -14.02
N GLU A 145 -8.51 27.81 -14.95
CA GLU A 145 -9.43 26.77 -15.42
C GLU A 145 -8.64 25.62 -16.05
N VAL A 146 -8.97 24.40 -15.64
CA VAL A 146 -8.35 23.17 -16.16
C VAL A 146 -9.34 22.47 -17.08
N ARG A 147 -8.91 22.14 -18.29
CA ARG A 147 -9.70 21.36 -19.25
C ARG A 147 -9.01 20.04 -19.58
N ALA A 148 -9.81 19.01 -19.83
CA ALA A 148 -9.35 17.74 -20.41
C ALA A 148 -10.11 17.48 -21.70
N ASP A 149 -9.40 17.37 -22.82
CA ASP A 149 -10.00 17.17 -24.15
C ASP A 149 -11.07 18.25 -24.47
N GLY A 150 -10.80 19.51 -24.04
CA GLY A 150 -11.71 20.66 -24.17
C GLY A 150 -12.81 20.77 -23.10
N GLU A 151 -13.06 19.72 -22.32
CA GLU A 151 -14.07 19.70 -21.26
C GLU A 151 -13.54 20.32 -19.96
N LEU A 152 -14.29 21.29 -19.39
CA LEU A 152 -13.93 21.93 -18.12
C LEU A 152 -13.98 20.92 -16.96
N LEU A 153 -12.86 20.76 -16.25
CA LEU A 153 -12.76 19.94 -15.06
C LEU A 153 -13.06 20.78 -13.82
N THR A 154 -14.21 20.54 -13.20
CA THR A 154 -14.60 21.17 -11.94
C THR A 154 -15.34 20.20 -11.03
N CYS A 155 -15.25 20.42 -9.73
CA CYS A 155 -16.11 19.74 -8.76
C CYS A 155 -16.40 20.67 -7.58
N GLU A 156 -17.63 20.64 -7.08
CA GLU A 156 -17.99 21.38 -5.88
C GLU A 156 -17.23 20.84 -4.66
N PRO A 157 -16.86 21.72 -3.71
CA PRO A 157 -16.28 21.26 -2.45
C PRO A 157 -17.28 20.40 -1.69
N ALA A 158 -16.81 19.27 -1.13
CA ALA A 158 -17.64 18.42 -0.29
C ALA A 158 -17.70 18.96 1.15
N GLU A 159 -18.90 19.10 1.71
CA GLU A 159 -19.11 19.55 3.10
C GLU A 159 -18.84 18.44 4.13
N GLU A 160 -19.05 17.18 3.76
CA GLU A 160 -18.82 16.00 4.59
C GLU A 160 -18.10 14.92 3.79
N LEU A 161 -17.23 14.16 4.46
CA LEU A 161 -16.56 13.01 3.88
C LEU A 161 -16.93 11.71 4.62
N ALA A 162 -17.16 10.66 3.83
CA ALA A 162 -17.26 9.30 4.37
C ALA A 162 -15.95 8.89 5.07
N MET A 163 -16.02 7.87 5.92
CA MET A 163 -14.85 7.31 6.60
C MET A 163 -14.13 8.29 7.55
N ALA A 164 -14.82 9.31 8.04
CA ALA A 164 -14.30 10.31 8.97
C ALA A 164 -15.00 10.22 10.36
N GLN A 165 -15.81 11.22 10.71
CA GLN A 165 -16.37 11.44 12.07
C GLN A 165 -17.00 10.21 12.74
N ARG A 166 -17.61 9.29 11.98
CA ARG A 166 -18.22 8.07 12.51
C ARG A 166 -17.21 7.12 13.19
N TYR A 167 -15.95 7.12 12.76
CA TYR A 167 -14.99 6.07 13.09
C TYR A 167 -13.89 6.52 14.06
N PHE A 168 -13.70 7.82 14.24
CA PHE A 168 -12.59 8.37 15.00
C PHE A 168 -13.12 9.16 16.20
N LEU A 169 -12.45 8.98 17.35
CA LEU A 169 -12.76 9.74 18.56
C LEU A 169 -12.28 11.20 18.42
N TYR A 170 -11.22 11.40 17.65
CA TYR A 170 -10.58 12.68 17.31
C TYR A 170 -10.09 12.63 15.87
#